data_AF-A0A832CPW4-F1
#
_entry.id   AF-A0A832CPW4-F1
#
_cell.length_a   1.000
_cell.length_b   1.000
_cell.length_c   1.000
_cell.angle_alpha   90.00
_cell.angle_beta   90.00
_cell.angle_gamma   90.00
#
_symmetry.space_group_name_H-M   'P 1'
#
loop_
_entity.id
_entity.type
_entity.pdbx_description
1 polymer ?
#
loop_
_entity_poly.entity_id
_entity_poly.type
_entity_poly.pdbx_seq_one_letter_code
_entity_poly.pdbx_strand_id
1 'polypeptide(L)'
;MEKIPICFVRNNWNYYSLATIFASVEDFDFVTPFFINTSDLDNHNFVDGTIFCFSFNSIYYETYKKREEILNFEKNNYKSAELNFLRTKELYELGQASSLDLRQAQINLSAQEIRIIEAELDYELSKIELSLLVGRKLF
;
A
#
# COMPACT_ATOMS: atom_id res chain seq x y z
N MET A 1 17.56 -22.09 -26.23
CA MET A 1 17.13 -21.76 -24.86
C MET A 1 16.14 -20.63 -24.95
N GLU A 2 15.01 -20.74 -24.26
CA GLU A 2 14.04 -19.66 -24.16
C GLU A 2 14.69 -18.50 -23.38
N LYS A 3 14.65 -17.30 -23.95
CA LYS A 3 15.26 -16.12 -23.32
C LYS A 3 14.42 -15.70 -22.12
N ILE A 4 15.06 -15.32 -21.02
CA ILE A 4 14.40 -14.88 -19.80
C ILE A 4 13.82 -13.48 -20.04
N PRO A 5 12.51 -13.28 -19.90
CA PRO A 5 11.90 -11.96 -20.00
C PRO A 5 12.21 -11.14 -18.76
N ILE A 6 12.75 -9.93 -18.93
CA ILE A 6 12.98 -8.98 -17.84
C ILE A 6 12.15 -7.72 -18.08
N CYS A 7 11.19 -7.50 -17.20
CA CYS A 7 10.27 -6.39 -17.23
C CYS A 7 10.78 -5.25 -16.35
N PHE A 8 11.08 -4.10 -16.94
CA PHE A 8 11.46 -2.89 -16.22
C PHE A 8 10.22 -2.01 -16.03
N VAL A 9 9.76 -1.89 -14.79
CA VAL A 9 8.53 -1.15 -14.47
C VAL A 9 8.85 0.31 -14.22
N ARG A 10 8.49 1.15 -15.19
CA ARG A 10 8.75 2.59 -15.19
C ARG A 10 7.61 3.36 -14.52
N ASN A 11 8.00 4.39 -13.79
CA ASN A 11 7.14 5.49 -13.41
C ASN A 11 7.83 6.82 -13.74
N ASN A 12 7.16 7.94 -13.48
CA ASN A 12 7.69 9.27 -13.85
C ASN A 12 9.01 9.65 -13.16
N TRP A 13 9.47 8.90 -12.15
CA TRP A 13 10.56 9.29 -11.24
C TRP A 13 11.73 8.30 -11.23
N ASN A 14 11.67 7.20 -11.99
CA ASN A 14 12.66 6.12 -11.92
C ASN A 14 13.44 5.85 -13.22
N TYR A 15 13.23 6.66 -14.26
CA TYR A 15 13.82 6.49 -15.59
C TYR A 15 15.34 6.27 -15.55
N TYR A 16 16.08 7.16 -14.87
CA TYR A 16 17.54 7.10 -14.81
C TYR A 16 18.07 5.88 -14.04
N SER A 17 17.41 5.50 -12.96
CA SER A 17 17.79 4.30 -12.19
C SER A 17 17.58 3.02 -12.99
N LEU A 18 16.47 2.91 -13.73
CA LEU A 18 16.20 1.73 -14.56
C LEU A 18 17.07 1.68 -15.80
N ALA A 19 17.43 2.82 -16.38
CA ALA A 19 18.33 2.88 -17.53
C ALA A 19 19.72 2.28 -17.22
N THR A 20 20.24 2.50 -16.01
CA THR A 20 21.53 1.95 -15.57
C THR A 20 21.48 0.43 -15.43
N ILE A 21 20.40 -0.09 -14.83
CA ILE A 21 20.20 -1.53 -14.68
C ILE A 21 19.98 -2.18 -16.04
N PHE A 22 19.18 -1.54 -16.90
CA PHE A 22 18.94 -1.99 -18.27
C PHE A 22 20.24 -2.13 -19.05
N ALA A 23 21.10 -1.11 -19.03
CA ALA A 23 22.40 -1.16 -19.70
C ALA A 23 23.31 -2.28 -19.19
N SER A 24 23.15 -2.69 -17.92
CA SER A 24 23.93 -3.81 -17.34
C SER A 24 23.39 -5.19 -17.73
N VAL A 25 22.13 -5.26 -18.17
CA VAL A 25 21.37 -6.50 -18.36
C VAL A 25 21.10 -6.81 -19.83
N GLU A 26 21.07 -5.78 -20.68
CA GLU A 26 20.87 -5.93 -22.13
C GLU A 26 22.00 -6.68 -22.82
N ASP A 27 23.21 -6.65 -22.25
CA ASP A 27 24.41 -7.33 -22.76
C ASP A 27 24.33 -8.87 -22.64
N PHE A 28 23.37 -9.42 -21.89
CA PHE A 28 23.22 -10.86 -21.73
C PHE A 28 22.39 -11.49 -22.85
N ASP A 29 23.01 -12.38 -23.63
CA ASP A 29 22.38 -13.06 -24.78
C ASP A 29 21.09 -13.85 -24.44
N PHE A 30 20.97 -14.29 -23.19
CA PHE A 30 19.84 -15.07 -22.68
C PHE A 30 18.70 -14.22 -22.12
N VAL A 31 18.77 -12.89 -22.20
CA VAL A 31 17.75 -11.97 -21.68
C VAL A 31 16.97 -11.31 -22.82
N THR A 32 15.68 -11.07 -22.58
CA THR A 32 14.84 -10.19 -23.39
C THR A 32 14.26 -9.08 -22.51
N PRO A 33 14.86 -7.88 -22.51
CA PRO A 33 14.37 -6.78 -21.68
C PRO A 33 13.21 -6.05 -22.37
N PHE A 34 12.22 -5.63 -21.60
CA PHE A 34 11.16 -4.75 -22.07
C PHE A 34 10.70 -3.80 -20.95
N PHE A 35 10.03 -2.72 -21.33
CA PHE A 35 9.58 -1.69 -20.40
C PHE A 35 8.07 -1.59 -20.39
N ILE A 36 7.53 -1.40 -19.19
CA ILE A 36 6.11 -1.14 -18.99
C ILE A 36 5.92 0.03 -18.04
N ASN A 37 4.85 0.80 -18.20
CA ASN A 37 4.49 1.79 -17.17
C ASN A 37 3.77 1.09 -16.02
N THR A 38 3.89 1.62 -14.80
CA THR A 38 3.15 1.10 -13.64
C THR A 38 1.64 1.02 -13.88
N SER A 39 1.07 1.95 -14.67
CA SER A 39 -0.36 1.96 -15.02
C SER A 39 -0.83 0.75 -15.83
N ASP A 40 0.09 0.12 -16.56
CA ASP A 40 -0.23 -0.94 -17.52
C ASP A 40 0.05 -2.33 -16.92
N LEU A 41 0.56 -2.39 -15.69
CA LEU A 41 0.96 -3.62 -15.00
C LEU A 41 -0.23 -4.58 -14.85
N ASP A 42 -1.40 -4.08 -14.46
CA ASP A 42 -2.60 -4.90 -14.24
C ASP A 42 -3.25 -5.38 -15.55
N ASN A 43 -2.96 -4.71 -16.67
CA ASN A 43 -3.58 -4.97 -17.97
C ASN A 43 -2.69 -5.80 -18.92
N HIS A 44 -1.46 -6.10 -18.51
CA HIS A 44 -0.48 -6.78 -19.34
C HIS A 44 -0.38 -8.26 -18.96
N ASN A 45 -0.54 -9.15 -19.94
CA ASN A 45 -0.32 -10.57 -19.74
C ASN A 45 1.19 -10.86 -19.77
N PHE A 46 1.75 -11.20 -18.61
CA PHE A 46 3.17 -11.56 -18.50
C PHE A 46 3.39 -13.02 -18.84
N VAL A 47 4.55 -13.31 -19.42
CA VAL A 47 5.03 -14.68 -19.61
C VAL A 47 5.45 -15.25 -18.26
N ASP A 48 5.10 -16.50 -17.98
CA ASP A 48 5.54 -17.18 -16.75
C ASP A 48 7.08 -17.15 -16.65
N GLY A 49 7.58 -16.76 -15.47
CA GLY A 49 9.02 -16.59 -15.23
C GLY A 49 9.59 -15.21 -15.61
N THR A 50 8.74 -14.23 -15.95
CA THR A 50 9.16 -12.83 -16.11
C THR A 50 9.73 -12.28 -14.80
N ILE A 51 10.97 -11.78 -14.85
CA ILE A 51 11.60 -11.08 -13.72
C ILE A 51 11.20 -9.61 -13.78
N PHE A 52 10.72 -9.06 -12.68
CA PHE A 52 10.35 -7.65 -12.59
C PHE A 52 11.46 -6.84 -11.90
N CYS A 53 11.89 -5.78 -12.58
CA CYS A 53 12.85 -4.81 -12.06
C CYS A 53 12.12 -3.51 -11.74
N PHE A 54 12.18 -3.14 -10.47
CA PHE A 54 11.64 -1.88 -9.94
C PHE A 54 12.78 -1.05 -9.35
N SER A 55 12.63 0.28 -9.36
CA SER A 55 13.54 1.15 -8.61
C SER A 55 13.13 1.18 -7.13
N PHE A 56 14.10 1.00 -6.22
CA PHE A 56 13.85 1.06 -4.78
C PHE A 56 13.17 2.38 -4.38
N ASN A 57 13.64 3.51 -4.91
CA ASN A 57 13.08 4.83 -4.63
C ASN A 57 11.59 4.94 -4.97
N SER A 58 11.16 4.35 -6.09
CA SER A 58 9.74 4.33 -6.44
C SER A 58 8.92 3.47 -5.48
N ILE A 59 9.43 2.30 -5.08
CA ILE A 59 8.69 1.37 -4.21
C ILE A 59 8.42 2.00 -2.84
N TYR A 60 9.44 2.61 -2.22
CA TYR A 60 9.29 3.22 -0.89
C TYR A 60 8.35 4.42 -0.91
N TYR A 61 8.42 5.26 -1.95
CA TYR A 61 7.51 6.40 -2.08
C TYR A 61 6.05 5.96 -2.34
N GLU A 62 5.85 4.97 -3.23
CA GLU A 62 4.51 4.42 -3.50
C GLU A 62 3.93 3.73 -2.26
N THR A 63 4.77 3.03 -1.49
CA THR A 63 4.37 2.41 -0.21
C THR A 63 3.94 3.47 0.79
N TYR A 64 4.74 4.54 0.98
CA TYR A 64 4.35 5.69 1.82
C TYR A 64 2.99 6.24 1.43
N LYS A 65 2.76 6.49 0.13
CA LYS A 65 1.49 7.03 -0.36
C LYS A 65 0.32 6.07 -0.14
N LYS A 66 0.51 4.78 -0.39
CA LYS A 66 -0.51 3.77 -0.13
C LYS A 66 -0.86 3.67 1.36
N ARG A 67 0.13 3.75 2.26
CA ARG A 67 -0.12 3.75 3.71
C ARG A 67 -0.86 5.01 4.17
N GLU A 68 -0.56 6.18 3.58
CA GLU A 68 -1.30 7.42 3.81
C GLU A 68 -2.79 7.29 3.44
N GLU A 69 -3.08 6.69 2.28
CA GLU A 69 -4.44 6.43 1.81
C GLU A 69 -5.19 5.47 2.72
N ILE A 70 -4.56 4.35 3.10
CA ILE A 70 -5.13 3.36 4.02
C ILE A 70 -5.43 3.99 5.38
N LEU A 71 -4.50 4.79 5.93
CA LEU A 71 -4.73 5.49 7.20
C LEU A 71 -5.94 6.42 7.13
N ASN A 72 -6.07 7.19 6.05
CA ASN A 72 -7.23 8.06 5.86
C ASN A 72 -8.54 7.26 5.72
N PHE A 73 -8.50 6.09 5.08
CA PHE A 73 -9.64 5.20 5.00
C PHE A 73 -10.05 4.66 6.38
N GLU A 74 -9.09 4.17 7.17
CA GLU A 74 -9.38 3.64 8.51
C GLU A 74 -9.87 4.73 9.48
N LYS A 75 -9.37 5.97 9.36
CA LYS A 75 -9.92 7.15 10.06
C LYS A 75 -11.41 7.34 9.82
N ASN A 76 -11.86 7.16 8.58
CA ASN A 76 -13.29 7.26 8.24
C ASN A 76 -14.10 6.08 8.79
N ASN A 77 -13.54 4.85 8.78
CA ASN A 77 -14.18 3.67 9.33
C ASN A 77 -14.39 3.78 10.84
N TYR A 78 -13.36 4.22 11.57
CA TYR A 78 -13.46 4.47 13.01
C TYR A 78 -14.52 5.50 13.34
N LYS A 79 -14.52 6.65 12.65
CA LYS A 79 -15.55 7.68 12.86
C LYS A 79 -16.97 7.13 12.61
N SER A 80 -17.11 6.26 11.61
CA SER A 80 -18.39 5.60 11.32
C SER A 80 -18.79 4.60 12.42
N ALA A 81 -17.83 3.82 12.93
CA ALA A 81 -18.05 2.87 14.02
C ALA A 81 -18.35 3.59 15.36
N GLU A 82 -17.69 4.71 15.63
CA GLU A 82 -17.93 5.56 16.81
C GLU A 82 -19.36 6.12 16.78
N LEU A 83 -19.79 6.69 15.65
CA LEU A 83 -21.15 7.18 15.48
C LEU A 83 -22.19 6.05 15.60
N ASN A 84 -21.90 4.88 15.06
CA ASN A 84 -22.78 3.70 15.19
C ASN A 84 -22.91 3.25 16.65
N PHE A 85 -21.80 3.20 17.39
CA PHE A 85 -21.80 2.88 18.81
C PHE A 85 -22.60 3.90 19.63
N LEU A 86 -22.36 5.20 19.42
CA LEU A 86 -23.09 6.27 20.12
C LEU A 86 -24.59 6.19 19.88
N ARG A 87 -25.01 6.01 18.63
CA ARG A 87 -26.43 5.82 18.27
C ARG A 87 -27.03 4.59 18.94
N THR A 88 -26.33 3.47 18.90
CA THR A 88 -26.82 2.20 19.47
C THR A 88 -26.93 2.28 20.99
N LYS A 89 -26.00 2.99 21.63
CA LYS A 89 -26.03 3.28 23.06
C LYS A 89 -27.25 4.11 23.45
N GLU A 90 -27.54 5.18 22.71
CA GLU A 90 -28.73 6.01 22.94
C GLU A 90 -30.03 5.19 22.80
N LEU A 91 -30.14 4.39 21.74
CA LEU A 91 -31.30 3.50 21.57
C LEU A 91 -31.44 2.47 22.68
N TYR A 92 -30.32 1.91 23.16
CA TYR A 92 -30.33 0.98 24.29
C TYR A 92 -30.80 1.65 25.58
N GLU A 93 -30.33 2.86 25.87
CA GLU A 93 -30.76 3.66 27.04
C GLU A 93 -32.25 4.01 26.99
N LEU A 94 -32.81 4.20 25.78
CA LEU A 94 -34.25 4.39 25.56
C LEU A 94 -35.06 3.08 25.55
N GLY A 95 -34.41 1.92 25.73
CA GLY A 95 -35.04 0.60 25.66
C GLY A 95 -35.45 0.16 24.25
N GLN A 96 -34.95 0.83 23.22
CA GLN A 96 -35.25 0.59 21.80
C GLN A 96 -34.24 -0.33 21.10
N ALA A 97 -33.08 -0.60 21.72
CA ALA A 97 -32.11 -1.58 21.25
C ALA A 97 -31.81 -2.62 22.34
N SER A 98 -31.38 -3.81 21.94
CA SER A 98 -31.03 -4.88 22.88
C SER A 98 -29.60 -4.72 23.41
N SER A 99 -29.29 -5.41 24.51
CA SER A 99 -27.91 -5.48 25.01
C SER A 99 -26.96 -6.19 24.04
N LEU A 100 -27.48 -7.05 23.15
CA LEU A 100 -26.69 -7.70 22.12
C LEU A 100 -26.26 -6.70 21.05
N ASP A 101 -27.17 -5.82 20.61
CA ASP A 101 -26.87 -4.77 19.64
C ASP A 101 -25.78 -3.83 20.15
N LEU A 102 -25.90 -3.40 21.42
CA LEU A 102 -24.89 -2.57 22.06
C LEU A 102 -23.51 -3.24 22.09
N ARG A 103 -23.44 -4.52 22.46
CA ARG A 103 -22.18 -5.29 22.48
C ARG A 103 -21.60 -5.45 21.09
N GLN A 104 -22.43 -5.68 20.08
CA GLN A 104 -21.97 -5.79 18.70
C GLN A 104 -21.36 -4.48 18.20
N ALA A 105 -21.97 -3.34 18.54
CA ALA A 105 -21.45 -2.02 18.22
C ALA A 105 -20.13 -1.73 18.96
N GLN A 106 -20.00 -2.15 20.23
CA GLN A 106 -18.74 -2.07 20.98
C GLN A 106 -17.62 -2.89 20.34
N ILE A 107 -17.89 -4.15 19.99
CA ILE A 107 -16.92 -5.03 19.33
C ILE A 107 -16.45 -4.42 18.01
N ASN A 108 -17.37 -3.87 17.21
CA ASN A 108 -17.02 -3.20 15.98
C ASN A 108 -16.13 -1.97 16.22
N LEU A 109 -16.48 -1.11 17.19
CA LEU A 109 -15.66 0.05 17.56
C LEU A 109 -14.25 -0.37 17.98
N SER A 110 -14.10 -1.34 18.89
CA SER A 110 -12.79 -1.84 19.31
C SER A 110 -11.99 -2.46 18.17
N ALA A 111 -12.65 -3.13 17.22
CA ALA A 111 -11.97 -3.65 16.04
C ALA A 111 -11.45 -2.52 15.13
N GLN A 112 -12.19 -1.42 14.98
CA GLN A 112 -11.72 -0.26 14.20
C GLN A 112 -10.61 0.52 14.91
N GLU A 113 -10.63 0.60 16.25
CA GLU A 113 -9.55 1.19 17.04
C GLU A 113 -8.21 0.49 16.78
N ILE A 114 -8.21 -0.85 16.81
CA ILE A 114 -7.02 -1.64 16.52
C ILE A 114 -6.53 -1.39 15.09
N ARG A 115 -7.43 -1.38 14.10
CA ARG A 115 -7.09 -1.14 12.69
C ARG A 115 -6.46 0.23 12.46
N ILE A 116 -6.97 1.28 13.10
CA ILE A 116 -6.35 2.60 13.03
C ILE A 116 -4.94 2.58 13.59
N ILE A 117 -4.73 1.98 14.76
CA ILE A 117 -3.40 1.92 15.40
C ILE A 117 -2.41 1.19 14.49
N GLU A 118 -2.82 0.07 13.89
CA GLU A 118 -2.01 -0.66 12.92
C GLU A 118 -1.69 0.19 11.69
N ALA A 119 -2.67 0.91 11.14
CA ALA A 119 -2.48 1.79 9.99
C ALA A 119 -1.57 2.99 10.31
N GLU A 120 -1.66 3.55 11.51
CA GLU A 120 -0.77 4.63 11.99
C GLU A 120 0.67 4.14 12.12
N LEU A 121 0.86 2.96 12.71
CA LEU A 121 2.18 2.34 12.83
C LEU A 121 2.80 2.08 11.45
N ASP A 122 2.04 1.47 10.54
CA ASP A 122 2.50 1.17 9.17
C ASP A 122 2.85 2.46 8.40
N TYR A 123 2.07 3.52 8.59
CA TYR A 123 2.35 4.83 7.99
C TYR A 123 3.65 5.45 8.53
N GLU A 124 3.85 5.46 9.85
CA GLU A 124 5.09 6.00 10.44
C GLU A 124 6.31 5.17 10.06
N LEU A 125 6.21 3.84 10.00
CA LEU A 125 7.28 2.98 9.50
C LEU A 125 7.65 3.32 8.07
N SER A 126 6.66 3.49 7.17
CA SER A 126 6.91 3.85 5.77
C SER A 126 7.63 5.20 5.61
N LYS A 127 7.35 6.17 6.49
CA LYS A 127 8.04 7.47 6.52
C LYS A 127 9.50 7.33 6.92
N ILE A 128 9.78 6.47 7.90
CA ILE A 128 11.14 6.17 8.36
C ILE A 128 11.92 5.48 7.24
N GLU A 129 11.35 4.46 6.60
CA GLU A 129 11.97 3.74 5.49
C GLU A 129 12.32 4.67 4.33
N LEU A 130 11.39 5.54 3.93
CA LEU A 130 11.64 6.54 2.88
C LEU A 130 12.73 7.54 3.29
N SER A 131 12.75 7.98 4.54
CA SER A 131 13.78 8.88 5.06
C SER A 131 15.17 8.25 5.06
N LEU A 132 15.26 6.96 5.43
CA LEU A 132 16.52 6.21 5.41
C LEU A 132 17.06 6.07 3.99
N LEU A 133 16.19 5.81 3.01
CA LEU A 133 16.57 5.70 1.60
C LEU A 133 17.17 6.99 1.03
N VAL A 134 16.59 8.14 1.39
CA VAL A 134 17.07 9.45 0.94
C VAL A 134 18.27 9.94 1.76
N GLY A 135 18.62 9.23 2.84
CA GLY A 135 19.74 9.58 3.72
C GLY A 135 19.50 10.84 4.56
N ARG A 136 18.24 11.26 4.71
CA ARG A 136 17.85 12.40 5.55
C ARG A 136 16.43 12.25 6.05
N LYS A 137 16.15 12.83 7.21
CA LYS A 137 14.79 12.93 7.74
C LYS A 137 13.94 13.83 6.83
N LEU A 138 12.84 13.31 6.29
CA LEU A 138 11.92 14.06 5.42
C LEU A 138 10.69 14.60 6.15
N PHE A 139 10.29 13.97 7.26
CA PHE A 139 9.10 14.26 8.05
C PHE A 139 9.46 14.42 9.51
#